data_AF-A0A9W9DQ50-F1
#
_entry.id   AF-A0A9W9DQ50-F1
#
_cell.length_a   1.000
_cell.length_b   1.000
_cell.length_c   1.000
_cell.angle_alpha   90.00
_cell.angle_beta   90.00
_cell.angle_gamma   90.00
#
_symmetry.space_group_name_H-M   'P 1'
#
loop_
_entity.id
_entity.type
_entity.pdbx_description
1 polymer ?
#
loop_
_entity_poly.entity_id
_entity_poly.type
_entity_poly.pdbx_seq_one_letter_code
_entity_poly.pdbx_strand_id
1 'polypeptide(L)'
;MLSSKGKEAVIPALPNPATGSANPAASLSSLWAYITPALDHIVRSSTNNTTKAPAIDVDFYAGVHSACYNYFTSSRHDGSMSGIDFYDQLDKYFADAARELLLGAPQEDSDLIRYIIPFFNRYSVGAQSANRLLNYFDRHYVKRAVDEDKGWLTISDVLGHVAKTAKITDTREQLAKKLREKRTDELRKWGDIDAGPEAFVAAEACAEAASPVDRIVHISALAHRRFRVEVIEPLLAVPKFKKGTKVKKKILKTKGPGPGPKGRLARAVKELLESSEMEEEERARLASETATMLKKVGVRPDHPLRKKLAKTLAPS
;
A
#
# COMPACT_ATOMS: atom_id res chain seq x y z
N MET A 1 43.56 6.99 3.71
CA MET A 1 42.33 6.94 4.52
C MET A 1 41.52 5.74 4.08
N LEU A 2 41.47 4.71 4.92
CA LEU A 2 40.79 3.44 4.63
C LEU A 2 39.27 3.63 4.75
N SER A 3 38.56 3.45 3.64
CA SER A 3 37.11 3.46 3.57
C SER A 3 36.56 2.24 4.31
N SER A 4 36.06 2.47 5.53
CA SER A 4 35.26 1.49 6.27
C SER A 4 33.94 1.24 5.51
N LYS A 5 33.90 0.18 4.69
CA LYS A 5 32.63 -0.44 4.29
C LYS A 5 32.06 -1.08 5.55
N GLY A 6 31.15 -0.37 6.23
CA GLY A 6 30.38 -0.93 7.33
C GLY A 6 29.72 -2.22 6.86
N LYS A 7 30.03 -3.35 7.51
CA LYS A 7 29.31 -4.60 7.32
C LYS A 7 27.85 -4.34 7.70
N GLU A 8 26.97 -4.35 6.71
CA GLU A 8 25.53 -4.28 6.94
C GLU A 8 25.15 -5.42 7.89
N ALA A 9 24.53 -5.10 9.02
CA ALA A 9 24.17 -6.10 10.01
C ALA A 9 23.13 -7.05 9.41
N VAL A 10 23.55 -8.28 9.09
CA VAL A 10 22.69 -9.32 8.53
C VAL A 10 21.80 -9.84 9.67
N ILE A 11 20.50 -9.58 9.58
CA ILE A 11 19.52 -10.16 10.48
C ILE A 11 19.48 -11.67 10.20
N PRO A 12 19.69 -12.54 11.21
CA PRO A 12 19.65 -13.99 11.02
C PRO A 12 18.25 -14.42 10.58
N ALA A 13 18.19 -15.47 9.77
CA ALA A 13 16.91 -16.02 9.34
C ALA A 13 16.10 -16.50 10.55
N LEU A 14 14.82 -16.14 10.59
CA LEU A 14 13.95 -16.57 11.69
C LEU A 14 13.70 -18.09 11.61
N PRO A 15 14.10 -18.89 12.62
CA PRO A 15 13.88 -20.33 12.61
C PRO A 15 12.40 -20.68 12.82
N ASN A 16 12.02 -21.90 12.45
CA ASN A 16 10.68 -22.43 12.72
C ASN A 16 10.46 -22.50 14.24
N PRO A 17 9.41 -21.87 14.79
CA PRO A 17 9.12 -22.03 16.21
C PRO A 17 8.86 -23.51 16.51
N ALA A 18 9.32 -23.96 17.68
CA ALA A 18 9.00 -25.30 18.18
C ALA A 18 7.48 -25.38 18.45
N THR A 19 6.71 -25.71 17.43
CA THR A 19 5.31 -26.06 17.58
C THR A 19 5.29 -27.41 18.29
N GLY A 20 4.80 -27.45 19.54
CA GLY A 20 4.49 -28.71 20.21
C GLY A 20 3.43 -29.51 19.43
N SER A 21 2.69 -30.39 20.10
CA SER A 21 1.61 -31.17 19.45
C SER A 21 0.43 -30.34 18.92
N ALA A 22 0.45 -29.01 19.06
CA ALA A 22 -0.61 -28.13 18.61
C ALA A 22 -0.60 -27.96 17.07
N ASN A 23 -1.68 -28.38 16.42
CA ASN A 23 -1.87 -28.19 14.98
C ASN A 23 -2.16 -26.71 14.66
N PRO A 24 -1.30 -25.99 13.91
CA PRO A 24 -1.53 -24.60 13.55
C PRO A 24 -2.81 -24.39 12.73
N ALA A 25 -3.26 -25.40 11.98
CA ALA A 25 -4.44 -25.31 11.13
C ALA A 25 -5.76 -25.60 11.88
N ALA A 26 -5.74 -25.80 13.20
CA ALA A 26 -6.93 -26.15 13.98
C ALA A 26 -7.94 -25.00 14.10
N SER A 27 -7.48 -23.74 14.07
CA SER A 27 -8.34 -22.56 14.15
C SER A 27 -7.64 -21.34 13.55
N LEU A 28 -8.39 -20.28 13.26
CA LEU A 28 -7.82 -19.00 12.83
C LEU A 28 -6.81 -18.48 13.86
N SER A 29 -7.15 -18.55 15.15
CA SER A 29 -6.28 -18.07 16.22
C SER A 29 -4.96 -18.83 16.27
N SER A 30 -5.00 -20.16 16.12
CA SER A 30 -3.80 -21.01 16.10
C SER A 30 -2.94 -20.73 14.88
N LEU A 31 -3.56 -20.57 13.71
CA LEU A 31 -2.84 -20.25 12.48
C LEU A 31 -2.19 -18.88 12.59
N TRP A 32 -2.96 -17.88 13.05
CA TRP A 32 -2.49 -16.52 13.22
C TRP A 32 -1.30 -16.46 14.18
N ALA A 33 -1.39 -17.12 15.34
CA ALA A 33 -0.29 -17.19 16.30
C ALA A 33 0.98 -17.84 15.71
N TYR A 34 0.81 -18.82 14.81
CA TYR A 34 1.93 -19.48 14.14
C TYR A 34 2.59 -18.60 13.06
N ILE A 35 1.81 -17.85 12.27
CA ILE A 35 2.35 -17.05 11.16
C ILE A 35 2.81 -15.65 11.58
N THR A 36 2.25 -15.09 12.65
CA THR A 36 2.54 -13.70 13.08
C THR A 36 4.03 -13.45 13.32
N PRO A 37 4.80 -14.34 13.97
CA PRO A 37 6.25 -14.14 14.14
C PRO A 37 7.01 -13.98 12.81
N ALA A 38 6.62 -14.74 11.78
CA ALA A 38 7.19 -14.60 10.45
C ALA A 38 6.81 -13.26 9.80
N LEU A 39 5.55 -12.85 9.93
CA LEU A 39 5.08 -11.55 9.43
C LEU A 39 5.79 -10.38 10.13
N ASP A 40 5.92 -10.42 11.45
CA ASP A 40 6.64 -9.40 12.22
C ASP A 40 8.10 -9.34 11.82
N HIS A 41 8.73 -10.50 11.63
CA HIS A 41 10.11 -10.56 11.19
C HIS A 41 10.32 -9.89 9.83
N ILE A 42 9.43 -10.13 8.85
CA ILE A 42 9.60 -9.60 7.49
C ILE A 42 9.09 -8.16 7.32
N VAL A 43 8.06 -7.75 8.06
CA VAL A 43 7.41 -6.43 7.90
C VAL A 43 7.90 -5.41 8.94
N ARG A 44 8.15 -5.83 10.18
CA ARG A 44 8.34 -4.93 11.32
C ARG A 44 9.78 -4.89 11.88
N SER A 45 10.63 -5.86 11.55
CA SER A 45 12.02 -5.84 12.04
C SER A 45 12.76 -4.57 11.63
N SER A 46 13.53 -4.01 12.55
CA SER A 46 14.44 -2.91 12.27
C SER A 46 15.61 -3.39 11.40
N THR A 47 15.49 -3.21 10.09
CA THR A 47 16.60 -3.41 9.14
C THR A 47 17.02 -2.08 8.53
N ASN A 48 18.31 -1.94 8.24
CA ASN A 48 18.84 -0.83 7.43
C ASN A 48 18.69 -1.10 5.92
N ASN A 49 18.41 -2.35 5.54
CA ASN A 49 18.18 -2.71 4.15
C ASN A 49 16.76 -2.36 3.72
N THR A 50 16.63 -1.38 2.84
CA THR A 50 15.33 -0.92 2.31
C THR A 50 14.88 -1.69 1.06
N THR A 51 15.74 -2.56 0.52
CA THR A 51 15.53 -3.26 -0.76
C THR A 51 15.18 -4.73 -0.58
N LYS A 52 15.49 -5.31 0.59
CA LYS A 52 15.27 -6.73 0.88
C LYS A 52 14.70 -6.90 2.29
N ALA A 53 13.63 -7.69 2.40
CA ALA A 53 13.08 -8.07 3.69
C ALA A 53 14.01 -9.08 4.39
N PRO A 54 14.00 -9.12 5.73
CA PRO A 54 14.64 -10.20 6.48
C PRO A 54 14.20 -11.58 6.01
N ALA A 55 15.12 -12.54 6.02
CA ALA A 55 14.84 -13.89 5.54
C ALA A 55 14.12 -14.70 6.64
N ILE A 56 13.22 -15.59 6.21
CA ILE A 56 12.66 -16.63 7.08
C ILE A 56 13.37 -17.93 6.71
N ASP A 57 13.60 -18.78 7.70
CA ASP A 57 14.15 -20.12 7.47
C ASP A 57 13.25 -20.93 6.51
N VAL A 58 13.86 -21.79 5.69
CA VAL A 58 13.14 -22.54 4.65
C VAL A 58 12.11 -23.49 5.26
N ASP A 59 12.42 -24.12 6.39
CA ASP A 59 11.50 -25.04 7.07
C ASP A 59 10.30 -24.27 7.65
N PHE A 60 10.54 -23.06 8.17
CA PHE A 60 9.44 -22.23 8.65
C PHE A 60 8.57 -21.73 7.49
N TYR A 61 9.18 -21.31 6.37
CA TYR A 61 8.43 -20.92 5.17
C TYR A 61 7.52 -22.07 4.67
N ALA A 62 8.06 -23.28 4.58
CA ALA A 62 7.30 -24.47 4.18
C ALA A 62 6.21 -24.83 5.21
N GLY A 63 6.50 -24.67 6.50
CA GLY A 63 5.56 -24.84 7.60
C GLY A 63 4.37 -23.89 7.51
N VAL A 64 4.61 -22.60 7.26
CA VAL A 64 3.56 -21.58 7.07
C VAL A 64 2.67 -21.92 5.87
N HIS A 65 3.28 -22.28 4.74
CA HIS A 65 2.53 -22.66 3.55
C HIS A 65 1.63 -23.87 3.82
N SER A 66 2.17 -24.91 4.48
CA SER A 66 1.43 -26.13 4.84
C SER A 66 0.29 -25.85 5.83
N ALA A 67 0.54 -25.01 6.85
CA ALA A 67 -0.46 -24.59 7.82
C ALA A 67 -1.62 -23.82 7.16
N CYS A 68 -1.30 -22.86 6.28
CA CYS A 68 -2.31 -22.12 5.52
C CYS A 68 -3.12 -23.05 4.61
N TYR A 69 -2.45 -23.92 3.86
CA TYR A 69 -3.11 -24.92 3.00
C TYR A 69 -4.09 -25.77 3.81
N ASN A 70 -3.64 -26.35 4.92
CA ASN A 70 -4.46 -27.22 5.76
C ASN A 70 -5.66 -26.46 6.33
N TYR A 71 -5.46 -25.23 6.80
CA TYR A 71 -6.54 -24.41 7.36
C TYR A 71 -7.62 -24.09 6.31
N PHE A 72 -7.23 -23.66 5.12
CA PHE A 72 -8.18 -23.30 4.06
C PHE A 72 -8.80 -24.50 3.34
N THR A 73 -8.23 -25.70 3.48
CA THR A 73 -8.81 -26.94 2.94
C THR A 73 -9.71 -27.64 3.95
N SER A 74 -9.36 -27.66 5.24
CA SER A 74 -10.21 -28.20 6.31
C SER A 74 -11.46 -27.36 6.51
N SER A 75 -11.34 -26.04 6.43
CA SER A 75 -12.45 -25.09 6.63
C SER A 75 -13.43 -25.01 5.44
N ARG A 76 -13.25 -25.82 4.39
CA ARG A 76 -14.18 -25.84 3.24
C ARG A 76 -15.56 -26.37 3.60
N HIS A 77 -15.68 -27.13 4.68
CA HIS A 77 -16.98 -27.62 5.17
C HIS A 77 -17.82 -26.52 5.82
N ASP A 78 -17.20 -25.46 6.36
CA ASP A 78 -17.88 -24.33 7.02
C ASP A 78 -18.02 -23.10 6.09
N GLY A 79 -17.88 -23.29 4.78
CA GLY A 79 -18.35 -22.40 3.71
C GLY A 79 -18.21 -20.89 3.92
N SER A 80 -17.14 -20.30 3.40
CA SER A 80 -16.95 -18.84 3.21
C SER A 80 -16.43 -18.00 4.40
N MET A 81 -16.65 -18.37 5.66
CA MET A 81 -16.28 -17.49 6.80
C MET A 81 -14.78 -17.45 7.09
N SER A 82 -14.06 -18.58 6.96
CA SER A 82 -12.62 -18.66 7.30
C SER A 82 -11.71 -17.73 6.48
N GLY A 83 -12.10 -17.42 5.25
CA GLY A 83 -11.30 -16.58 4.35
C GLY A 83 -11.45 -15.09 4.62
N ILE A 84 -12.67 -14.63 4.95
CA ILE A 84 -12.91 -13.21 5.25
C ILE A 84 -12.29 -12.84 6.60
N ASP A 85 -12.42 -13.71 7.61
CA ASP A 85 -11.83 -13.45 8.93
C ASP A 85 -10.30 -13.37 8.85
N PHE A 86 -9.67 -14.22 8.04
CA PHE A 86 -8.23 -14.14 7.78
C PHE A 86 -7.84 -12.87 7.00
N TYR A 87 -8.66 -12.45 6.04
CA TYR A 87 -8.46 -11.20 5.31
C TYR A 87 -8.50 -10.00 6.26
N ASP A 88 -9.50 -9.92 7.13
CA ASP A 88 -9.69 -8.84 8.10
C ASP A 88 -8.55 -8.82 9.13
N GLN A 89 -8.06 -9.98 9.53
CA GLN A 89 -6.91 -10.10 10.43
C GLN A 89 -5.62 -9.57 9.77
N LEU A 90 -5.38 -9.88 8.49
CA LEU A 90 -4.27 -9.30 7.71
C LEU A 90 -4.43 -7.80 7.51
N ASP A 91 -5.64 -7.34 7.19
CA ASP A 91 -5.97 -5.95 6.99
C ASP A 91 -5.68 -5.12 8.25
N LYS A 92 -6.13 -5.61 9.42
CA LYS A 92 -5.80 -5.04 10.73
C LYS A 92 -4.29 -5.06 10.99
N TYR A 93 -3.61 -6.17 10.71
CA TYR A 93 -2.17 -6.29 10.90
C TYR A 93 -1.37 -5.23 10.15
N PHE A 94 -1.67 -5.04 8.86
CA PHE A 94 -0.99 -4.03 8.03
C PHE A 94 -1.35 -2.61 8.44
N ALA A 95 -2.57 -2.38 8.93
CA ALA A 95 -2.97 -1.10 9.50
C ALA A 95 -2.18 -0.76 10.77
N ASP A 96 -2.08 -1.72 11.69
CA ASP A 96 -1.32 -1.58 12.94
C ASP A 96 0.16 -1.32 12.65
N ALA A 97 0.75 -2.12 11.74
CA ALA A 97 2.11 -1.91 11.28
C ALA A 97 2.30 -0.49 10.73
N ALA A 98 1.44 -0.03 9.82
CA ALA A 98 1.54 1.31 9.24
C ALA A 98 1.39 2.43 10.29
N ARG A 99 0.51 2.27 11.29
CA ARG A 99 0.30 3.25 12.37
C ARG A 99 1.51 3.41 13.29
N GLU A 100 2.15 2.30 13.69
CA GLU A 100 3.39 2.33 14.48
C GLU A 100 4.45 3.20 13.81
N LEU A 101 4.43 3.23 12.49
CA LEU A 101 5.42 3.90 11.68
C LEU A 101 5.10 5.38 11.48
N LEU A 102 3.81 5.75 11.43
CA LEU A 102 3.41 7.17 11.53
C LEU A 102 3.74 7.76 12.91
N LEU A 103 3.60 6.98 13.99
CA LEU A 103 3.91 7.43 15.35
C LEU A 103 5.39 7.81 15.53
N GLY A 104 6.28 7.17 14.77
CA GLY A 104 7.71 7.49 14.75
C GLY A 104 8.10 8.65 13.83
N ALA A 105 7.15 9.26 13.11
CA ALA A 105 7.47 10.35 12.18
C ALA A 105 8.04 11.57 12.94
N PRO A 106 9.04 12.27 12.38
CA PRO A 106 9.57 13.50 12.98
C PRO A 106 8.45 14.53 13.16
N GLN A 107 8.66 15.60 13.93
CA GLN A 107 7.69 16.71 14.00
C GLN A 107 7.94 17.75 12.90
N GLU A 108 9.21 17.97 12.55
CA GLU A 108 9.64 18.90 11.52
C GLU A 108 9.30 18.40 10.11
N ASP A 109 8.91 19.31 9.22
CA ASP A 109 8.49 18.98 7.85
C ASP A 109 9.70 18.70 6.94
N SER A 110 10.85 19.34 7.21
CA SER A 110 12.11 19.20 6.49
C SER A 110 12.65 17.75 6.46
N ASP A 111 12.49 17.04 7.57
CA ASP A 111 12.99 15.67 7.75
C ASP A 111 11.97 14.61 7.31
N LEU A 112 10.71 14.99 7.07
CA LEU A 112 9.62 14.05 6.84
C LEU A 112 9.84 13.19 5.59
N ILE A 113 10.35 13.78 4.48
CA ILE A 113 10.57 13.03 3.24
C ILE A 113 11.70 12.01 3.39
N ARG A 114 12.82 12.44 3.99
CA ARG A 114 13.98 11.59 4.27
C ARG A 114 13.62 10.45 5.24
N TYR A 115 12.67 10.69 6.13
CA TYR A 115 12.13 9.66 7.01
C TYR A 115 11.19 8.69 6.28
N ILE A 116 10.17 9.20 5.57
CA ILE A 116 9.07 8.38 5.06
C ILE A 116 9.48 7.48 3.90
N ILE A 117 10.46 7.86 3.07
CA ILE A 117 10.85 7.04 1.91
C ILE A 117 11.54 5.73 2.30
N PRO A 118 12.66 5.72 3.07
CA PRO A 118 13.27 4.46 3.52
C PRO A 118 12.28 3.61 4.31
N PHE A 119 11.42 4.30 5.05
CA PHE A 119 10.37 3.70 5.84
C PHE A 119 9.33 2.96 4.97
N PHE A 120 8.76 3.63 3.96
CA PHE A 120 7.87 3.04 2.97
C PHE A 120 8.54 1.89 2.21
N ASN A 121 9.79 2.05 1.79
CA ASN A 121 10.50 1.03 1.03
C ASN A 121 10.61 -0.28 1.82
N ARG A 122 10.98 -0.21 3.11
CA ARG A 122 11.00 -1.39 4.01
C ARG A 122 9.62 -2.02 4.15
N TYR A 123 8.61 -1.21 4.43
CA TYR A 123 7.22 -1.68 4.54
C TYR A 123 6.74 -2.37 3.26
N SER A 124 7.01 -1.76 2.09
CA SER A 124 6.63 -2.28 0.78
C SER A 124 7.34 -3.60 0.45
N VAL A 125 8.64 -3.72 0.75
CA VAL A 125 9.38 -4.95 0.49
C VAL A 125 8.94 -6.06 1.45
N GLY A 126 8.67 -5.73 2.72
CA GLY A 126 8.07 -6.65 3.69
C GLY A 126 6.70 -7.15 3.24
N ALA A 127 5.84 -6.26 2.75
CA ALA A 127 4.53 -6.62 2.19
C ALA A 127 4.64 -7.55 0.97
N GLN A 128 5.61 -7.34 0.09
CA GLN A 128 5.88 -8.25 -1.03
C GLN A 128 6.36 -9.63 -0.55
N SER A 129 7.19 -9.70 0.50
CA SER A 129 7.58 -10.97 1.12
C SER A 129 6.39 -11.68 1.76
N ALA A 130 5.52 -10.96 2.47
CA ALA A 130 4.30 -11.51 3.04
C ALA A 130 3.37 -12.05 1.95
N ASN A 131 3.22 -11.33 0.84
CA ASN A 131 2.45 -11.78 -0.32
C ASN A 131 2.99 -13.10 -0.90
N ARG A 132 4.32 -13.28 -0.96
CA ARG A 132 4.92 -14.55 -1.40
C ARG A 132 4.65 -15.68 -0.42
N LEU A 133 4.88 -15.43 0.87
CA LEU A 133 4.64 -16.38 1.95
C LEU A 133 3.20 -16.89 1.98
N LEU A 134 2.24 -15.99 1.74
CA LEU A 134 0.80 -16.25 1.81
C LEU A 134 0.14 -16.38 0.42
N ASN A 135 0.92 -16.63 -0.63
CA ASN A 135 0.42 -16.69 -2.02
C ASN A 135 -0.68 -17.75 -2.25
N TYR A 136 -0.76 -18.79 -1.40
CA TYR A 136 -1.88 -19.73 -1.43
C TYR A 136 -3.23 -19.02 -1.18
N PHE A 137 -3.27 -18.10 -0.21
CA PHE A 137 -4.47 -17.33 0.11
C PHE A 137 -4.89 -16.42 -1.04
N ASP A 138 -3.93 -15.73 -1.67
CA ASP A 138 -4.19 -14.91 -2.87
C ASP A 138 -4.83 -15.74 -4.00
N ARG A 139 -4.27 -16.92 -4.27
CA ARG A 139 -4.72 -17.78 -5.38
C ARG A 139 -6.10 -18.39 -5.18
N HIS A 140 -6.49 -18.67 -3.94
CA HIS A 140 -7.69 -19.46 -3.65
C HIS A 140 -8.82 -18.66 -3.00
N TYR A 141 -8.51 -17.68 -2.16
CA TYR A 141 -9.51 -16.81 -1.56
C TYR A 141 -9.65 -15.50 -2.33
N VAL A 142 -8.57 -14.71 -2.47
CA VAL A 142 -8.64 -13.37 -3.07
C VAL A 142 -9.12 -13.47 -4.51
N LYS A 143 -8.52 -14.34 -5.32
CA LYS A 143 -8.97 -14.57 -6.70
C LYS A 143 -10.47 -14.91 -6.78
N ARG A 144 -10.94 -15.83 -5.94
CA ARG A 144 -12.36 -16.21 -5.90
C ARG A 144 -13.25 -15.04 -5.49
N ALA A 145 -12.86 -14.26 -4.49
CA ALA A 145 -13.61 -13.08 -4.07
C ALA A 145 -13.67 -12.01 -5.17
N VAL A 146 -12.59 -11.82 -5.94
CA VAL A 146 -12.58 -10.93 -7.10
C VAL A 146 -13.51 -11.46 -8.20
N ASP A 147 -13.49 -12.77 -8.47
CA ASP A 147 -14.41 -13.42 -9.42
C ASP A 147 -15.89 -13.32 -8.97
N GLU A 148 -16.14 -13.26 -7.66
CA GLU A 148 -17.44 -13.00 -7.00
C GLU A 148 -17.80 -11.51 -6.88
N ASP A 149 -17.15 -10.63 -7.65
CA ASP A 149 -17.42 -9.18 -7.72
C ASP A 149 -17.10 -8.39 -6.43
N LYS A 150 -16.14 -8.86 -5.62
CA LYS A 150 -15.65 -8.14 -4.42
C LYS A 150 -14.32 -7.43 -4.64
N GLY A 151 -13.81 -7.43 -5.88
CA GLY A 151 -12.53 -6.85 -6.26
C GLY A 151 -12.46 -5.33 -6.17
N TRP A 152 -11.31 -4.76 -6.55
CA TRP A 152 -11.10 -3.30 -6.55
C TRP A 152 -12.09 -2.52 -7.44
N LEU A 153 -12.55 -3.15 -8.53
CA LEU A 153 -13.56 -2.63 -9.44
C LEU A 153 -14.69 -3.64 -9.54
N THR A 154 -15.86 -3.25 -9.04
CA THR A 154 -17.06 -4.09 -9.06
C THR A 154 -17.91 -3.81 -10.30
N ILE A 155 -18.81 -4.73 -10.64
CA ILE A 155 -19.81 -4.53 -11.70
C ILE A 155 -20.64 -3.29 -11.38
N SER A 156 -21.01 -3.07 -10.12
CA SER A 156 -21.78 -1.90 -9.69
C SER A 156 -21.06 -0.58 -10.01
N ASP A 157 -19.74 -0.53 -9.90
CA ASP A 157 -18.94 0.67 -10.19
C ASP A 157 -18.97 1.05 -11.67
N VAL A 158 -19.10 0.05 -12.56
CA VAL A 158 -19.09 0.24 -14.02
C VAL A 158 -20.50 0.22 -14.64
N LEU A 159 -21.49 -0.36 -13.95
CA LEU A 159 -22.83 -0.60 -14.48
C LEU A 159 -23.52 0.69 -14.92
N GLY A 160 -23.40 1.77 -14.13
CA GLY A 160 -23.98 3.06 -14.48
C GLY A 160 -23.41 3.67 -15.76
N HIS A 161 -22.15 3.36 -16.10
CA HIS A 161 -21.54 3.79 -17.36
C HIS A 161 -21.95 2.87 -18.51
N VAL A 162 -21.92 1.55 -18.29
CA VAL A 162 -22.31 0.58 -19.31
C VAL A 162 -23.77 0.77 -19.71
N ALA A 163 -24.68 0.98 -18.75
CA ALA A 163 -26.09 1.25 -19.00
C ALA A 163 -26.33 2.46 -19.91
N LYS A 164 -25.52 3.53 -19.81
CA LYS A 164 -25.61 4.70 -20.69
C LYS A 164 -25.18 4.42 -22.13
N THR A 165 -24.31 3.44 -22.32
CA THR A 165 -23.76 3.04 -23.62
C THR A 165 -24.43 1.80 -24.21
N ALA A 166 -25.23 1.09 -23.40
CA ALA A 166 -25.93 -0.12 -23.78
C ALA A 166 -27.10 0.23 -24.70
N LYS A 167 -27.29 -0.57 -25.74
CA LYS A 167 -28.46 -0.53 -26.62
C LYS A 167 -29.38 -1.68 -26.24
N ILE A 168 -30.68 -1.49 -26.44
CA ILE A 168 -31.71 -2.53 -26.18
C ILE A 168 -31.43 -3.81 -26.99
N THR A 169 -30.76 -3.68 -28.14
CA THR A 169 -30.38 -4.78 -29.03
C THR A 169 -29.06 -5.46 -28.65
N ASP A 170 -28.37 -5.01 -27.60
CA ASP A 170 -27.06 -5.57 -27.25
C ASP A 170 -27.20 -7.00 -26.73
N THR A 171 -26.35 -7.90 -27.24
CA THR A 171 -26.25 -9.26 -26.73
C THR A 171 -25.46 -9.31 -25.42
N ARG A 172 -25.58 -10.42 -24.68
CA ARG A 172 -24.79 -10.67 -23.46
C ARG A 172 -23.28 -10.55 -23.70
N GLU A 173 -22.79 -11.01 -24.84
CA GLU A 173 -21.37 -10.91 -25.22
C GLU A 173 -20.94 -9.46 -25.47
N GLN A 174 -21.78 -8.66 -26.10
CA GLN A 174 -21.53 -7.24 -26.33
C GLN A 174 -21.50 -6.47 -25.00
N LEU A 175 -22.38 -6.79 -24.06
CA LEU A 175 -22.35 -6.22 -22.71
C LEU A 175 -21.08 -6.64 -21.94
N ALA A 176 -20.68 -7.91 -22.00
CA ALA A 176 -19.43 -8.38 -21.40
C ALA A 176 -18.19 -7.71 -22.02
N LYS A 177 -18.22 -7.43 -23.32
CA LYS A 177 -17.16 -6.66 -24.00
C LYS A 177 -17.10 -5.22 -23.48
N LYS A 178 -18.23 -4.52 -23.40
CA LYS A 178 -18.30 -3.14 -22.86
C LYS A 178 -17.82 -3.06 -21.42
N LEU A 179 -18.13 -4.06 -20.59
CA LEU A 179 -17.62 -4.14 -19.21
C LEU A 179 -16.09 -4.28 -19.18
N ARG A 180 -15.52 -5.14 -20.03
CA ARG A 180 -14.05 -5.29 -20.14
C ARG A 180 -13.37 -4.03 -20.63
N GLU A 181 -13.89 -3.41 -21.70
CA GLU A 181 -13.40 -2.13 -22.22
C GLU A 181 -13.43 -1.05 -21.14
N LYS A 182 -14.52 -0.98 -20.36
CA LYS A 182 -14.62 -0.01 -19.27
C LYS A 182 -13.62 -0.27 -18.14
N ARG A 183 -13.36 -1.54 -17.78
CA ARG A 183 -12.31 -1.89 -16.82
C ARG A 183 -10.94 -1.43 -17.31
N THR A 184 -10.64 -1.63 -18.59
CA THR A 184 -9.41 -1.16 -19.23
C THR A 184 -9.29 0.37 -19.14
N ASP A 185 -10.37 1.12 -19.40
CA ASP A 185 -10.37 2.59 -19.29
C ASP A 185 -10.13 3.07 -17.85
N GLU A 186 -10.73 2.41 -16.86
CA GLU A 186 -10.48 2.73 -15.45
C GLU A 186 -9.03 2.44 -15.07
N LEU A 187 -8.45 1.35 -15.60
CA LEU A 187 -7.06 0.97 -15.35
C LEU A 187 -6.05 1.94 -15.99
N ARG A 188 -6.33 2.46 -17.19
CA ARG A 188 -5.50 3.48 -17.88
C ARG A 188 -5.28 4.74 -17.05
N LYS A 189 -6.16 5.03 -16.09
CA LYS A 189 -5.97 6.16 -15.16
C LYS A 189 -4.75 5.95 -14.25
N TRP A 190 -4.37 4.70 -13.99
CA TRP A 190 -3.33 4.34 -13.02
C TRP A 190 -1.95 4.14 -13.64
N GLY A 191 -1.86 3.99 -14.96
CA GLY A 191 -0.61 3.88 -15.69
C GLY A 191 -0.80 3.62 -17.18
N ASP A 192 0.31 3.67 -17.92
CA ASP A 192 0.34 3.29 -19.33
C ASP A 192 0.35 1.75 -19.44
N ILE A 193 -0.84 1.17 -19.51
CA ILE A 193 -1.02 -0.28 -19.57
C ILE A 193 -0.57 -0.88 -20.92
N ASP A 194 -0.38 -0.05 -21.96
CA ASP A 194 0.03 -0.51 -23.29
C ASP A 194 1.56 -0.64 -23.39
N ALA A 195 2.31 -0.11 -22.42
CA ALA A 195 3.77 -0.23 -22.35
C ALA A 195 4.26 -1.66 -22.06
N GLY A 196 3.35 -2.59 -21.71
CA GLY A 196 3.64 -4.02 -21.57
C GLY A 196 3.00 -4.68 -20.34
N PRO A 197 3.19 -6.01 -20.16
CA PRO A 197 2.58 -6.77 -19.07
C PRO A 197 2.95 -6.26 -17.67
N GLU A 198 4.18 -5.83 -17.48
CA GLU A 198 4.64 -5.27 -16.19
C GLU A 198 3.92 -3.96 -15.86
N ALA A 199 3.69 -3.11 -16.86
CA ALA A 199 2.98 -1.85 -16.69
C ALA A 199 1.50 -2.07 -16.38
N PHE A 200 0.89 -3.09 -16.98
CA PHE A 200 -0.45 -3.55 -16.65
C PHE A 200 -0.56 -3.99 -15.17
N VAL A 201 0.33 -4.89 -14.72
CA VAL A 201 0.36 -5.38 -13.33
C VAL A 201 0.59 -4.23 -12.35
N ALA A 202 1.50 -3.30 -12.69
CA ALA A 202 1.76 -2.13 -11.86
C ALA A 202 0.55 -1.19 -11.76
N ALA A 203 -0.17 -0.97 -12.87
CA ALA A 203 -1.39 -0.16 -12.87
C ALA A 203 -2.50 -0.81 -12.03
N GLU A 204 -2.66 -2.14 -12.13
CA GLU A 204 -3.64 -2.89 -11.35
C GLU A 204 -3.33 -2.84 -9.86
N ALA A 205 -2.07 -3.09 -9.47
CA ALA A 205 -1.64 -2.97 -8.07
C ALA A 205 -1.89 -1.54 -7.51
N CYS A 206 -1.67 -0.50 -8.31
CA CYS A 206 -1.98 0.88 -7.90
C CYS A 206 -3.48 1.12 -7.74
N ALA A 207 -4.30 0.58 -8.64
CA ALA A 207 -5.76 0.69 -8.59
C ALA A 207 -6.35 -0.08 -7.39
N GLU A 208 -5.80 -1.26 -7.10
CA GLU A 208 -6.13 -2.07 -5.93
C GLU A 208 -5.78 -1.33 -4.63
N ALA A 209 -4.55 -0.81 -4.51
CA ALA A 209 -4.15 0.01 -3.36
C ALA A 209 -5.01 1.28 -3.24
N ALA A 210 -5.51 1.78 -4.36
CA ALA A 210 -6.39 2.93 -4.41
C ALA A 210 -7.84 2.64 -3.99
N SER A 211 -8.26 1.38 -3.94
CA SER A 211 -9.63 1.00 -3.68
C SER A 211 -10.09 1.36 -2.25
N PRO A 212 -11.41 1.44 -2.02
CA PRO A 212 -12.01 1.49 -0.68
C PRO A 212 -11.64 0.27 0.18
N VAL A 213 -11.75 0.40 1.51
CA VAL A 213 -11.35 -0.67 2.47
C VAL A 213 -12.28 -1.88 2.46
N ASP A 214 -13.51 -1.74 1.97
CA ASP A 214 -14.48 -2.83 1.81
C ASP A 214 -14.18 -3.73 0.59
N ARG A 215 -13.19 -3.39 -0.23
CA ARG A 215 -12.78 -4.21 -1.39
C ARG A 215 -11.77 -5.29 -0.99
N ILE A 216 -11.86 -6.43 -1.67
CA ILE A 216 -10.87 -7.52 -1.58
C ILE A 216 -9.83 -7.32 -2.68
N VAL A 217 -8.57 -7.21 -2.27
CA VAL A 217 -7.40 -7.01 -3.13
C VAL A 217 -6.24 -7.91 -2.68
N HIS A 218 -5.23 -8.09 -3.54
CA HIS A 218 -4.03 -8.87 -3.20
C HIS A 218 -3.31 -8.34 -1.96
N ILE A 219 -2.65 -9.24 -1.22
CA ILE A 219 -1.99 -8.91 0.07
C ILE A 219 -1.03 -7.71 -0.05
N SER A 220 -0.23 -7.64 -1.11
CA SER A 220 0.68 -6.51 -1.33
C SER A 220 -0.06 -5.18 -1.51
N ALA A 221 -1.14 -5.17 -2.30
CA ALA A 221 -1.98 -3.98 -2.50
C ALA A 221 -2.77 -3.61 -1.23
N LEU A 222 -3.21 -4.60 -0.46
CA LEU A 222 -3.83 -4.43 0.86
C LEU A 222 -2.91 -3.67 1.81
N ALA A 223 -1.64 -4.07 1.89
CA ALA A 223 -0.64 -3.38 2.69
C ALA A 223 -0.43 -1.93 2.20
N HIS A 224 -0.27 -1.73 0.89
CA HIS A 224 -0.11 -0.38 0.32
C HIS A 224 -1.35 0.51 0.54
N ARG A 225 -2.57 -0.06 0.48
CA ARG A 225 -3.82 0.62 0.86
C ARG A 225 -3.78 1.05 2.31
N ARG A 226 -3.33 0.18 3.23
CA ARG A 226 -3.19 0.53 4.66
C ARG A 226 -2.13 1.59 4.90
N PHE A 227 -1.01 1.55 4.19
CA PHE A 227 -0.04 2.64 4.23
C PHE A 227 -0.66 3.98 3.78
N ARG A 228 -1.48 3.97 2.72
CA ARG A 228 -2.19 5.17 2.28
C ARG A 228 -3.10 5.73 3.38
N VAL A 229 -3.98 4.89 3.90
CA VAL A 229 -5.03 5.29 4.85
C VAL A 229 -4.45 5.71 6.19
N GLU A 230 -3.46 4.96 6.70
CA GLU A 230 -2.94 5.18 8.05
C GLU A 230 -1.79 6.20 8.10
N VAL A 231 -1.09 6.45 6.98
CA VAL A 231 0.09 7.33 6.95
C VAL A 231 -0.12 8.51 6.01
N ILE A 232 -0.40 8.24 4.73
CA ILE A 232 -0.41 9.30 3.71
C ILE A 232 -1.61 10.23 3.85
N GLU A 233 -2.82 9.71 4.03
CA GLU A 233 -4.03 10.51 4.18
C GLU A 233 -3.96 11.45 5.40
N PRO A 234 -3.56 11.01 6.61
CA PRO A 234 -3.32 11.90 7.74
C PRO A 234 -2.29 12.99 7.47
N LEU A 235 -1.20 12.66 6.77
CA LEU A 235 -0.17 13.65 6.42
C LEU A 235 -0.60 14.61 5.31
N LEU A 236 -1.56 14.23 4.46
CA LEU A 236 -2.16 15.10 3.45
C LEU A 236 -3.29 15.96 4.02
N ALA A 237 -3.92 15.54 5.12
CA ALA A 237 -5.01 16.26 5.75
C ALA A 237 -4.57 17.65 6.23
N VAL A 238 -5.43 18.63 6.00
CA VAL A 238 -5.25 19.99 6.49
C VAL A 238 -5.80 20.07 7.92
N PRO A 239 -5.00 20.51 8.92
CA PRO A 239 -5.50 20.72 10.27
C PRO A 239 -6.71 21.66 10.27
N LYS A 240 -7.88 21.15 10.64
CA LYS A 240 -9.09 21.96 10.81
C LYS A 240 -9.01 22.68 12.15
N PHE A 241 -8.51 23.92 12.17
CA PHE A 241 -8.66 24.76 13.36
C PHE A 241 -10.15 25.05 13.58
N LYS A 242 -10.73 24.53 14.66
CA LYS A 242 -12.11 24.88 15.07
C LYS A 242 -12.18 26.39 15.25
N LYS A 243 -12.95 27.08 14.39
CA LYS A 243 -13.30 28.50 14.56
C LYS A 243 -14.11 28.64 15.85
N GLY A 244 -13.44 28.97 16.95
CA GLY A 244 -14.08 28.91 18.26
C GLY A 244 -13.39 29.63 19.41
N THR A 245 -12.60 30.69 19.18
CA THR A 245 -12.39 31.75 20.17
C THR A 245 -11.79 32.98 19.50
N LYS A 246 -12.50 34.11 19.51
CA LYS A 246 -12.01 35.40 19.04
C LYS A 246 -10.96 35.92 20.02
N VAL A 247 -9.68 35.58 19.82
CA VAL A 247 -8.58 36.41 20.34
C VAL A 247 -8.13 37.30 19.20
N LYS A 248 -8.62 38.55 19.20
CA LYS A 248 -8.12 39.62 18.32
C LYS A 248 -6.67 39.94 18.72
N LYS A 249 -5.69 39.25 18.15
CA LYS A 249 -4.35 39.80 17.98
C LYS A 249 -4.11 40.06 16.51
N LYS A 250 -3.88 41.34 16.18
CA LYS A 250 -3.47 41.84 14.86
C LYS A 250 -2.25 41.04 14.40
N ILE A 251 -2.45 40.09 13.49
CA ILE A 251 -1.38 39.60 12.63
C ILE A 251 -1.33 40.57 11.44
N LEU A 252 -0.17 41.19 11.26
CA LEU A 252 0.13 42.08 10.14
C LEU A 252 -0.26 41.41 8.82
N LYS A 253 -1.09 42.11 8.04
CA LYS A 253 -1.40 41.73 6.65
C LYS A 253 -0.15 41.94 5.79
N THR A 254 0.67 40.92 5.63
CA THR A 254 1.57 40.82 4.48
C THR A 254 0.73 40.48 3.26
N LYS A 255 0.74 41.37 2.26
CA LYS A 255 0.06 41.19 0.97
C LYS A 255 0.78 40.11 0.15
N GLY A 256 0.18 38.93 0.06
CA GLY A 256 0.53 37.89 -0.91
C GLY A 256 -0.58 36.83 -0.97
N PRO A 257 -0.83 36.20 -2.13
CA PRO A 257 -1.82 35.13 -2.23
C PRO A 257 -1.21 33.84 -1.63
N GLY A 258 -1.21 33.75 -0.30
CA GLY A 258 -0.74 32.55 0.38
C GLY A 258 -1.77 31.43 0.25
N PRO A 259 -1.42 30.23 -0.25
CA PRO A 259 -2.32 29.08 -0.22
C PRO A 259 -2.56 28.74 1.26
N GLY A 260 -3.81 28.43 1.62
CA GLY A 260 -4.19 28.04 2.99
C GLY A 260 -3.35 26.89 3.56
N PRO A 261 -3.55 26.52 4.83
CA PRO A 261 -2.69 25.54 5.50
C PRO A 261 -2.66 24.24 4.69
N LYS A 262 -1.53 23.93 4.05
CA LYS A 262 -1.36 22.67 3.31
C LYS A 262 -1.17 21.53 4.31
N GLY A 263 -1.53 20.31 3.93
CA GLY A 263 -1.17 19.11 4.68
C GLY A 263 0.34 19.01 4.87
N ARG A 264 0.75 18.33 5.94
CA ARG A 264 2.16 18.22 6.35
C ARG A 264 3.07 17.69 5.24
N LEU A 265 2.65 16.61 4.58
CA LEU A 265 3.40 16.05 3.44
C LEU A 265 3.50 17.03 2.26
N ALA A 266 2.44 17.80 2.01
CA ALA A 266 2.45 18.79 0.94
C ALA A 266 3.38 19.99 1.23
N ARG A 267 3.61 20.32 2.51
CA ARG A 267 4.61 21.32 2.93
C ARG A 267 6.02 20.75 2.82
N ALA A 268 6.25 19.53 3.32
CA ALA A 268 7.53 18.84 3.21
C ALA A 268 7.99 18.69 1.75
N VAL A 269 7.10 18.28 0.84
CA VAL A 269 7.42 18.22 -0.61
C VAL A 269 7.65 19.62 -1.19
N LYS A 270 6.92 20.63 -0.74
CA LYS A 270 7.15 22.01 -1.21
C LYS A 270 8.56 22.46 -0.84
N GLU A 271 8.95 22.26 0.40
CA GLU A 271 10.27 22.57 0.92
C GLU A 271 11.37 21.79 0.20
N LEU A 272 11.20 20.47 0.02
CA LEU A 272 12.12 19.65 -0.77
C LEU A 272 12.39 20.25 -2.17
N LEU A 273 11.33 20.61 -2.89
CA LEU A 273 11.45 21.11 -4.26
C LEU A 273 11.99 22.54 -4.35
N GLU A 274 11.85 23.33 -3.31
CA GLU A 274 12.28 24.75 -3.27
C GLU A 274 13.60 24.94 -2.51
N SER A 275 14.15 23.89 -1.89
CA SER A 275 15.40 23.96 -1.14
C SER A 275 16.59 24.27 -2.07
N SER A 276 17.32 25.32 -1.73
CA SER A 276 18.61 25.70 -2.34
C SER A 276 19.82 25.08 -1.65
N GLU A 277 19.63 24.52 -0.44
CA GLU A 277 20.70 23.92 0.37
C GLU A 277 20.96 22.45 0.01
N MET A 278 20.02 21.81 -0.70
CA MET A 278 20.13 20.43 -1.13
C MET A 278 20.71 20.32 -2.54
N GLU A 279 21.63 19.38 -2.73
CA GLU A 279 22.14 19.01 -4.05
C GLU A 279 21.00 18.64 -5.00
N GLU A 280 21.10 19.09 -6.25
CA GLU A 280 20.05 18.92 -7.24
C GLU A 280 19.74 17.44 -7.54
N GLU A 281 20.76 16.60 -7.60
CA GLU A 281 20.63 15.15 -7.81
C GLU A 281 19.86 14.48 -6.66
N GLU A 282 20.23 14.80 -5.41
CA GLU A 282 19.55 14.26 -4.22
C GLU A 282 18.09 14.71 -4.16
N ARG A 283 17.83 15.99 -4.47
CA ARG A 283 16.48 16.55 -4.54
C ARG A 283 15.63 15.85 -5.59
N ALA A 284 16.18 15.62 -6.78
CA ALA A 284 15.50 14.90 -7.86
C ALA A 284 15.21 13.44 -7.48
N ARG A 285 16.16 12.76 -6.82
CA ARG A 285 16.00 11.40 -6.31
C ARG A 285 14.84 11.32 -5.32
N LEU A 286 14.85 12.13 -4.26
CA LEU A 286 13.80 12.14 -3.24
C LEU A 286 12.42 12.49 -3.83
N ALA A 287 12.37 13.42 -4.79
CA ALA A 287 11.12 13.76 -5.48
C ALA A 287 10.59 12.57 -6.30
N SER A 288 11.46 11.87 -7.03
CA SER A 288 11.12 10.67 -7.81
C SER A 288 10.63 9.52 -6.94
N GLU A 289 11.33 9.26 -5.83
CA GLU A 289 10.96 8.23 -4.87
C GLU A 289 9.64 8.57 -4.17
N THR A 290 9.42 9.83 -3.80
CA THR A 290 8.12 10.30 -3.25
C THR A 290 7.00 10.10 -4.27
N ALA A 291 7.22 10.44 -5.54
CA ALA A 291 6.24 10.25 -6.60
C ALA A 291 5.89 8.76 -6.79
N THR A 292 6.92 7.90 -6.74
CA THR A 292 6.78 6.44 -6.83
C THR A 292 6.00 5.87 -5.66
N MET A 293 6.31 6.29 -4.43
CA MET A 293 5.57 5.91 -3.22
C MET A 293 4.09 6.30 -3.34
N LEU A 294 3.80 7.58 -3.66
CA LEU A 294 2.42 8.05 -3.81
C LEU A 294 1.64 7.28 -4.89
N LYS A 295 2.31 6.91 -5.98
CA LYS A 295 1.72 6.06 -7.02
C LYS A 295 1.40 4.66 -6.49
N LYS A 296 2.37 3.98 -5.86
CA LYS A 296 2.23 2.61 -5.35
C LYS A 296 1.13 2.48 -4.28
N VAL A 297 1.01 3.46 -3.40
CA VAL A 297 -0.04 3.50 -2.36
C VAL A 297 -1.39 3.99 -2.88
N GLY A 298 -1.56 4.12 -4.20
CA GLY A 298 -2.86 4.42 -4.79
C GLY A 298 -3.35 5.86 -4.57
N VAL A 299 -2.47 6.84 -4.37
CA VAL A 299 -2.87 8.26 -4.41
C VAL A 299 -3.26 8.61 -5.84
N ARG A 300 -4.45 9.17 -6.01
CA ARG A 300 -5.01 9.39 -7.36
C ARG A 300 -4.10 10.28 -8.22
N PRO A 301 -3.96 9.99 -9.53
CA PRO A 301 -3.10 10.77 -10.42
C PRO A 301 -3.52 12.25 -10.55
N ASP A 302 -4.81 12.53 -10.36
CA ASP A 302 -5.35 13.88 -10.39
C ASP A 302 -5.02 14.70 -9.13
N HIS A 303 -4.49 14.06 -8.08
CA HIS A 303 -4.14 14.70 -6.82
C HIS A 303 -3.09 15.80 -7.02
N PRO A 304 -3.28 17.02 -6.47
CA PRO A 304 -2.39 18.16 -6.72
C PRO A 304 -0.91 17.89 -6.42
N LEU A 305 -0.64 17.12 -5.36
CA LEU A 305 0.74 16.77 -4.99
C LEU A 305 1.42 15.87 -6.04
N ARG A 306 0.69 14.88 -6.60
CA ARG A 306 1.22 14.01 -7.65
C ARG A 306 1.47 14.80 -8.93
N LYS A 307 0.55 15.69 -9.31
CA LYS A 307 0.76 16.60 -10.46
C LYS A 307 1.99 17.48 -10.28
N LYS A 308 2.20 18.04 -9.09
CA LYS A 308 3.37 18.88 -8.79
C LYS A 308 4.67 18.10 -8.98
N LEU A 309 4.77 16.90 -8.39
CA LEU A 309 5.95 16.04 -8.51
C LEU A 309 6.19 15.61 -9.97
N ALA A 310 5.14 15.17 -10.68
CA ALA A 310 5.25 14.76 -12.07
C ALA A 310 5.73 15.89 -12.99
N LYS A 311 5.25 17.13 -12.77
CA LYS A 311 5.70 18.30 -13.53
C LYS A 311 7.19 18.60 -13.32
N THR A 312 7.70 18.41 -12.10
CA THR A 312 9.10 18.66 -11.78
C THR A 312 10.05 17.57 -12.30
N LEU A 313 9.54 16.35 -12.46
CA LEU A 313 10.32 15.20 -12.96
C LEU A 313 10.27 15.02 -14.48
N ALA A 314 9.43 15.79 -15.18
CA ALA A 314 9.38 15.74 -16.64
C ALA A 314 10.70 16.28 -17.21
N PRO A 315 11.35 15.56 -18.16
CA PRO A 315 12.53 16.07 -18.83
C PRO A 315 12.21 17.43 -19.47
N SER A 316 13.09 18.40 -19.23
CA SER A 316 12.98 19.78 -19.73
C SER A 316 13.26 19.84 -21.23
#